data_AF-K6X8G1-F1
#
_entry.id   AF-K6X8G1-F1
#
_cell.length_a   1.000
_cell.length_b   1.000
_cell.length_c   1.000
_cell.angle_alpha   90.00
_cell.angle_beta   90.00
_cell.angle_gamma   90.00
#
_symmetry.space_group_name_H-M   'P 1'
#
loop_
_entity.id
_entity.type
_entity.pdbx_description
1 polymer ?
#
loop_
_entity_poly.entity_id
_entity_poly.type
_entity_poly.pdbx_seq_one_letter_code
_entity_poly.pdbx_strand_id
1 'polypeptide(L)'
;MTNTQPARVDCDRGFATAISMAEAAADRNPAWWNEIRMSADDVLDASYCSSKLLGALLQSAAHRLGVPAADVWAHIRRTGELPL
;
A
#
# COMPACT_ATOMS: atom_id res chain seq x y z
N MET A 1 -25.18 -23.42 -22.34
CA MET A 1 -25.10 -22.87 -20.96
C MET A 1 -23.64 -22.85 -20.57
N THR A 2 -22.96 -21.74 -20.80
CA THR A 2 -21.54 -21.56 -20.48
C THR A 2 -21.47 -21.16 -19.01
N ASN A 3 -20.91 -22.02 -18.17
CA ASN A 3 -20.73 -21.77 -16.75
C ASN A 3 -19.57 -20.77 -16.59
N THR A 4 -19.88 -19.47 -16.48
CA THR A 4 -18.90 -18.43 -16.17
C THR A 4 -18.54 -18.55 -14.69
N GLN A 5 -17.60 -19.43 -14.39
CA GLN A 5 -16.97 -19.52 -13.07
C GLN A 5 -16.33 -18.15 -12.78
N PRO A 6 -16.59 -17.51 -11.62
CA PRO A 6 -15.96 -16.24 -11.31
C PRO A 6 -14.45 -16.49 -11.24
N ALA A 7 -13.72 -15.78 -12.09
CA ALA A 7 -12.28 -15.93 -12.18
C ALA A 7 -11.68 -15.63 -10.80
N ARG A 8 -11.06 -16.64 -10.17
CA ARG A 8 -10.20 -16.48 -8.99
C ARG A 8 -8.88 -15.83 -9.43
N VAL A 9 -8.97 -14.66 -10.06
CA VAL A 9 -7.84 -13.89 -10.58
C VAL A 9 -6.98 -13.48 -9.40
N ASP A 10 -5.73 -13.94 -9.38
CA ASP A 10 -4.51 -13.30 -8.84
C ASP A 10 -4.50 -12.63 -7.46
N CYS A 11 -5.52 -12.86 -6.63
CA CYS A 11 -5.56 -12.32 -5.28
C CYS A 11 -4.33 -12.73 -4.46
N ASP A 12 -3.81 -13.93 -4.69
CA ASP A 12 -2.61 -14.45 -4.01
C ASP A 12 -1.33 -13.71 -4.43
N ARG A 13 -1.22 -13.32 -5.71
CA ARG A 13 -0.07 -12.56 -6.23
C ARG A 13 -0.07 -11.12 -5.75
N GLY A 14 -1.20 -10.42 -5.87
CA GLY A 14 -1.34 -9.05 -5.36
C GLY A 14 -1.14 -8.97 -3.84
N PHE A 15 -1.60 -9.98 -3.10
CA PHE A 15 -1.35 -10.08 -1.66
C PHE A 15 0.14 -10.28 -1.34
N ALA A 16 0.82 -11.19 -2.05
CA ALA A 16 2.27 -11.39 -1.88
C ALA A 16 3.06 -10.10 -2.17
N THR A 17 2.73 -9.38 -3.24
CA THR A 17 3.32 -8.07 -3.55
C THR A 17 3.10 -7.08 -2.42
N ALA A 18 1.87 -6.97 -1.89
CA ALA A 18 1.57 -6.08 -0.77
C ALA A 18 2.37 -6.42 0.50
N ILE A 19 2.53 -7.71 0.80
CA ILE A 19 3.34 -8.16 1.95
C ILE A 19 4.81 -7.80 1.75
N SER A 20 5.41 -8.14 0.61
CA SER A 20 6.82 -7.80 0.34
C SER A 20 7.06 -6.28 0.37
N MET A 21 6.12 -5.48 -0.14
CA MET A 21 6.20 -4.03 -0.02
C MET A 21 6.14 -3.58 1.45
N ALA A 22 5.23 -4.13 2.25
CA ALA A 22 5.13 -3.82 3.67
C ALA A 22 6.42 -4.18 4.44
N GLU A 23 7.03 -5.32 4.13
CA GLU A 23 8.32 -5.75 4.69
C GLU A 23 9.45 -4.77 4.30
N ALA A 24 9.53 -4.38 3.02
CA ALA A 24 10.52 -3.41 2.57
C ALA A 24 10.38 -2.04 3.25
N ALA A 25 9.14 -1.62 3.53
CA ALA A 25 8.88 -0.41 4.30
C ALA A 25 9.29 -0.56 5.78
N ALA A 26 9.03 -1.71 6.39
CA ALA A 26 9.41 -1.99 7.78
C ALA A 26 10.94 -1.94 7.96
N ASP A 27 11.69 -2.47 6.98
CA ASP A 27 13.16 -2.44 6.96
C ASP A 27 13.76 -1.10 6.51
N ARG A 28 12.92 -0.10 6.21
CA ARG A 28 13.34 1.21 5.66
C ARG A 28 14.25 1.06 4.43
N ASN A 29 13.96 0.09 3.57
CA ASN A 29 14.76 -0.23 2.40
C ASN A 29 14.09 0.27 1.11
N PRO A 30 14.32 1.54 0.70
CA PRO A 30 13.69 2.11 -0.48
C PRO A 30 14.17 1.46 -1.78
N ALA A 31 15.36 0.85 -1.80
CA ALA A 31 15.86 0.13 -2.97
C ALA A 31 15.03 -1.14 -3.21
N TRP A 32 14.81 -1.94 -2.16
CA TRP A 32 13.97 -3.14 -2.22
C TRP A 32 12.50 -2.80 -2.53
N TRP A 33 11.97 -1.74 -1.91
CA TRP A 33 10.62 -1.24 -2.25
C TRP A 33 10.50 -0.90 -3.75
N ASN A 34 11.48 -0.20 -4.30
CA ASN A 34 11.48 0.16 -5.71
C ASN A 34 11.67 -1.05 -6.63
N GLU A 35 12.47 -2.03 -6.21
CA GLU A 35 12.64 -3.28 -6.93
C GLU A 35 11.30 -4.02 -7.06
N ILE A 36 10.58 -4.23 -5.96
CA ILE A 36 9.25 -4.86 -5.96
C ILE A 36 8.26 -4.09 -6.85
N ARG A 37 8.27 -2.75 -6.76
CA ARG A 37 7.38 -1.90 -7.55
C ARG A 37 7.69 -1.95 -9.05
N MET A 38 8.96 -2.10 -9.42
CA MET A 38 9.42 -2.14 -10.83
C MET A 38 9.33 -3.55 -11.43
N SER A 39 9.35 -4.60 -10.61
CA SER A 39 9.26 -5.99 -11.02
C SER A 39 7.85 -6.57 -10.98
N ALA A 40 6.86 -5.80 -10.52
CA ALA A 40 5.46 -6.20 -10.57
C ALA A 40 5.01 -6.42 -12.01
N ASP A 41 4.46 -7.61 -12.29
CA ASP A 41 3.95 -8.00 -13.61
C ASP A 41 2.87 -7.02 -14.12
N ASP A 42 2.08 -6.44 -13.20
CA ASP A 42 1.13 -5.36 -13.48
C ASP A 42 1.49 -4.10 -12.67
N VAL A 43 1.74 -3.00 -13.40
CA VAL A 43 2.01 -1.67 -12.83
C VAL A 43 0.83 -1.17 -11.99
N LEU A 44 -0.40 -1.57 -12.33
CA LEU A 44 -1.59 -1.23 -11.58
C LEU A 44 -1.64 -1.93 -10.22
N ASP A 45 -1.13 -3.16 -10.11
CA ASP A 45 -1.10 -3.90 -8.85
C ASP A 45 -0.15 -3.25 -7.84
N ALA A 46 1.06 -2.89 -8.25
CA ALA A 46 2.00 -2.20 -7.37
C ALA A 46 1.49 -0.81 -6.94
N SER A 47 0.80 -0.10 -7.84
CA SER A 47 0.18 1.20 -7.55
C SER A 47 -1.00 1.06 -6.57
N TYR A 48 -1.82 0.03 -6.77
CA TYR A 48 -2.91 -0.33 -5.87
C TYR A 48 -2.39 -0.72 -4.49
N CYS A 49 -1.38 -1.60 -4.41
CA CYS A 49 -0.75 -2.01 -3.15
C CYS A 49 -0.16 -0.81 -2.40
N SER A 50 0.57 0.07 -3.09
CA SER A 50 1.11 1.31 -2.52
C SER A 50 0.00 2.18 -1.91
N SER A 51 -1.12 2.33 -2.64
CA SER A 51 -2.26 3.14 -2.19
C SER A 51 -2.96 2.52 -0.97
N LYS A 52 -3.10 1.20 -0.93
CA LYS A 52 -3.70 0.47 0.20
C LYS A 52 -2.84 0.56 1.45
N LEU A 53 -1.52 0.37 1.32
CA LEU A 53 -0.57 0.52 2.43
C LEU A 53 -0.55 1.95 2.97
N LEU A 54 -0.55 2.96 2.08
CA LEU A 54 -0.67 4.36 2.48
C LEU A 54 -1.99 4.63 3.23
N GLY A 55 -3.11 4.11 2.72
CA GLY A 55 -4.41 4.23 3.38
C GLY A 55 -4.42 3.65 4.80
N ALA A 56 -3.83 2.46 4.98
CA ALA A 56 -3.70 1.82 6.29
C ALA A 56 -2.80 2.62 7.24
N LEU A 57 -1.69 3.17 6.74
CA LEU A 57 -0.79 4.04 7.51
C LEU A 57 -1.51 5.31 7.99
N LEU A 58 -2.23 5.99 7.09
CA LEU A 58 -3.01 7.19 7.40
C LEU A 58 -4.10 6.90 8.43
N GLN A 59 -4.83 5.80 8.27
CA GLN A 59 -5.89 5.39 9.18
C GLN A 59 -5.33 5.08 10.58
N SER A 60 -4.20 4.37 10.65
CA SER A 60 -3.52 4.06 11.92
C SER A 60 -3.10 5.34 12.65
N ALA A 61 -2.43 6.28 11.96
CA ALA A 61 -2.01 7.54 12.56
C ALA A 61 -3.20 8.41 13.00
N ALA A 62 -4.24 8.51 12.17
CA ALA A 62 -5.48 9.21 12.48
C ALA A 62 -6.13 8.68 13.76
N HIS A 63 -6.21 7.35 13.89
CA HIS A 63 -6.76 6.69 15.06
C HIS A 63 -5.94 6.97 16.33
N ARG A 64 -4.61 6.93 16.26
CA ARG A 64 -3.75 7.24 17.43
C ARG A 64 -3.88 8.70 17.89
N LEU A 65 -4.00 9.62 16.93
CA LEU A 65 -4.04 11.06 17.20
C LEU A 65 -5.45 11.59 17.50
N GLY A 66 -6.49 10.80 17.23
CA GLY A 66 -7.89 11.22 17.41
C GLY A 66 -8.33 12.28 16.39
N VAL A 67 -7.75 12.28 15.19
CA VAL A 67 -8.01 13.29 14.14
C VAL A 67 -8.46 12.63 12.83
N PRO A 68 -9.12 13.36 11.92
CA PRO A 68 -9.43 12.88 10.58
C PRO A 68 -8.17 12.44 9.79
N ALA A 69 -8.27 11.36 9.03
CA ALA A 69 -7.19 10.90 8.14
C ALA A 69 -6.81 11.94 7.06
N ALA A 70 -7.76 12.80 6.67
CA ALA A 70 -7.50 13.92 5.76
C ALA A 70 -6.49 14.91 6.35
N ASP A 71 -6.54 15.15 7.67
CA ASP A 71 -5.65 16.09 8.34
C ASP A 71 -4.23 15.51 8.47
N VAL A 72 -4.13 14.20 8.75
CA VAL A 72 -2.86 13.46 8.70
C VAL A 72 -2.24 13.55 7.31
N TRP A 73 -3.03 13.32 6.26
CA TRP A 73 -2.56 13.43 4.88
C TRP A 73 -2.11 14.86 4.55
N ALA A 74 -2.87 15.88 4.98
CA ALA A 74 -2.51 17.28 4.77
C ALA A 74 -1.21 17.66 5.50
N HIS A 75 -0.95 17.08 6.68
CA HIS A 75 0.31 17.25 7.40
C HIS A 75 1.48 16.65 6.60
N ILE A 76 1.40 15.37 6.23
CA ILE A 76 2.46 14.67 5.47
C ILE A 76 2.77 15.39 4.17
N ARG A 77 1.76 15.86 3.42
CA ARG A 77 1.98 16.61 2.18
C ARG A 77 2.71 17.93 2.38
N ARG A 78 2.63 18.53 3.56
CA ARG A 78 3.26 19.80 3.90
C ARG A 78 4.67 19.62 4.45
N THR A 79 4.89 18.59 5.25
CA THR A 79 6.13 18.39 6.02
C THR A 79 7.01 17.27 5.48
N GLY A 80 6.44 16.32 4.74
CA GLY A 80 7.09 15.07 4.37
C GLY A 80 7.18 14.06 5.51
N GLU A 81 6.62 14.37 6.68
CA GLU A 81 6.79 13.57 7.90
C GLU A 81 5.46 12.98 8.37
N LEU A 82 5.52 11.78 8.95
CA LEU A 82 4.36 11.19 9.61
C LEU A 82 4.19 11.85 10.99
N PRO A 83 2.99 12.37 11.33
CA PRO A 83 2.75 12.84 12.67
C PRO A 83 2.75 11.63 13.62
N LEU A 84 3.70 11.62 14.57
CA LEU A 84 3.92 10.50 15.49
C LEU A 84 2.87 10.47 16.60
#